data_AF-A0A354P363-F1
#
_entry.id   AF-A0A354P363-F1
#
_cell.length_a   1.000
_cell.length_b   1.000
_cell.length_c   1.000
_cell.angle_alpha   90.00
_cell.angle_beta   90.00
_cell.angle_gamma   90.00
#
_symmetry.space_group_name_H-M   'P 1'
#
loop_
_entity.id
_entity.type
_entity.pdbx_description
1 polymer ?
#
loop_
_entity_poly.entity_id
_entity_poly.type
_entity_poly.pdbx_seq_one_letter_code
_entity_poly.pdbx_strand_id
1 'polypeptide(L)'
;MALSFINTKVPREWWSDSPTSIAAIRAKLDKPDFPTEIVNRLLRVLEEMEPLIELGDQLYNFSSPSIAWENMMGTGGYVIVRDGVVIHAIMTVCN
;
A
#
# COMPACT_ATOMS: atom_id res chain seq x y z
N MET A 1 7.61 -0.77 -15.88
CA MET A 1 7.82 0.39 -15.00
C MET A 1 8.21 -0.17 -13.64
N ALA A 2 9.42 0.10 -13.16
CA ALA A 2 10.00 -0.53 -11.97
C ALA A 2 9.31 -0.01 -10.70
N LEU A 3 9.06 -0.91 -9.73
CA LEU A 3 8.68 -0.53 -8.37
C LEU A 3 9.86 0.23 -7.75
N SER A 4 9.63 1.48 -7.37
CA SER A 4 10.64 2.30 -6.71
C SER A 4 10.45 2.18 -5.20
N PHE A 5 11.44 1.60 -4.52
CA PHE A 5 11.56 1.67 -3.07
C PHE A 5 12.01 3.10 -2.72
N ILE A 6 11.05 4.01 -2.59
CA ILE A 6 11.36 5.35 -2.12
C ILE A 6 11.40 5.25 -0.60
N ASN A 7 12.46 5.79 0.00
CA ASN A 7 12.51 6.13 1.43
C ASN A 7 11.55 7.31 1.68
N THR A 8 10.28 7.13 1.33
CA THR A 8 9.23 8.14 1.42
C THR A 8 8.68 8.09 2.82
N LYS A 9 8.90 9.18 3.55
CA LYS A 9 8.10 9.56 4.70
C LYS A 9 6.65 9.72 4.23
N VAL A 10 5.89 8.63 4.16
CA VAL A 10 4.44 8.69 3.92
C VAL A 10 3.84 9.35 5.16
N PRO A 11 3.23 10.55 5.06
CA PRO A 11 2.72 11.25 6.21
C PRO A 11 1.67 10.41 6.95
N ARG A 12 1.69 10.41 8.29
CA ARG A 12 0.81 9.55 9.12
C ARG A 12 -0.66 9.83 8.86
N GLU A 13 -0.99 11.07 8.52
CA GLU A 13 -2.33 11.54 8.15
C GLU A 13 -2.86 10.91 6.85
N TRP A 14 -2.01 10.29 6.03
CA TRP A 14 -2.44 9.59 4.81
C TRP A 14 -2.79 8.12 5.08
N TRP A 15 -2.48 7.60 6.27
CA TRP A 15 -2.64 6.19 6.57
C TRP A 15 -4.07 5.91 7.07
N SER A 16 -4.52 4.68 6.90
CA SER A 16 -5.73 4.20 7.56
C SER A 16 -5.61 4.25 9.09
N ASP A 17 -6.73 4.47 9.78
CA ASP A 17 -6.74 4.54 11.26
C ASP A 17 -6.34 3.21 11.89
N SER A 18 -6.74 2.10 11.27
CA SER A 18 -6.46 0.75 11.72
C SER A 18 -5.44 0.05 10.82
N PRO A 19 -4.56 -0.79 11.40
CA PRO A 19 -3.69 -1.66 10.61
C PRO A 19 -4.52 -2.68 9.83
N THR A 20 -3.92 -3.22 8.78
CA THR A 20 -4.45 -4.25 7.91
C THR A 20 -3.53 -5.47 7.89
N SER A 21 -3.87 -6.49 7.12
CA SER A 21 -3.06 -7.70 6.97
C SER A 21 -3.05 -8.16 5.52
N ILE A 22 -2.02 -8.92 5.14
CA ILE A 22 -1.93 -9.52 3.80
C ILE A 22 -3.19 -10.33 3.48
N ALA A 23 -3.70 -11.11 4.45
CA ALA A 23 -4.94 -11.87 4.30
C ALA A 23 -6.15 -10.96 4.03
N ALA A 24 -6.28 -9.84 4.75
CA ALA A 24 -7.36 -8.89 4.54
C ALA A 24 -7.28 -8.20 3.17
N ILE A 25 -6.06 -7.92 2.68
CA ILE A 25 -5.87 -7.36 1.35
C ILE A 25 -6.24 -8.39 0.28
N ARG A 26 -5.75 -9.64 0.39
CA ARG A 26 -6.13 -10.73 -0.53
C ARG A 26 -7.64 -10.93 -0.58
N ALA A 27 -8.32 -10.92 0.56
CA ALA A 27 -9.78 -11.02 0.63
C ALA A 27 -10.52 -9.84 -0.04
N LYS A 28 -9.93 -8.65 -0.08
CA LYS A 28 -10.48 -7.51 -0.85
C LYS A 28 -10.30 -7.69 -2.35
N LEU A 29 -9.17 -8.26 -2.78
CA LEU A 29 -8.84 -8.48 -4.19
C LEU A 29 -9.62 -9.63 -4.81
N ASP A 30 -10.06 -10.59 -4.01
CA ASP A 30 -10.89 -11.73 -4.45
C ASP A 30 -12.32 -11.32 -4.83
N LYS A 31 -12.72 -10.06 -4.53
CA LYS A 31 -14.03 -9.54 -4.92
C LYS A 31 -14.03 -9.17 -6.41
N PRO A 32 -15.14 -9.42 -7.13
CA PRO A 32 -15.26 -9.12 -8.57
C PRO A 32 -15.34 -7.62 -8.90
N ASP A 33 -15.08 -6.74 -7.92
CA ASP A 33 -15.22 -5.29 -8.03
C ASP A 33 -14.06 -4.64 -8.80
N PHE A 34 -12.97 -5.38 -9.05
CA PHE A 34 -11.77 -4.88 -9.71
C PHE A 34 -11.50 -5.58 -11.06
N PRO A 35 -11.04 -4.85 -12.09
CA PRO A 35 -10.52 -5.44 -13.31
C PRO A 35 -9.38 -6.43 -13.02
N THR A 36 -9.36 -7.56 -13.72
CA THR A 36 -8.36 -8.64 -13.53
C THR A 36 -6.92 -8.15 -13.59
N GLU A 37 -6.60 -7.21 -14.47
CA GLU A 37 -5.26 -6.61 -14.59
C GLU A 37 -4.82 -5.88 -13.31
N ILE A 38 -5.75 -5.16 -12.67
CA ILE A 38 -5.49 -4.45 -11.41
C ILE A 38 -5.29 -5.46 -10.29
N VAL A 39 -6.14 -6.50 -10.23
CA VAL A 39 -6.01 -7.59 -9.25
C VAL A 39 -4.64 -8.26 -9.38
N ASN A 40 -4.22 -8.65 -10.58
CA ASN A 40 -2.92 -9.28 -10.83
C ASN A 40 -1.75 -8.40 -10.42
N ARG A 41 -1.82 -7.09 -10.68
CA ARG A 41 -0.79 -6.14 -10.27
C ARG A 41 -0.69 -6.04 -8.74
N LEU A 42 -1.84 -5.99 -8.06
CA LEU A 42 -1.89 -5.91 -6.60
C LEU A 42 -1.44 -7.22 -5.94
N LEU A 43 -1.73 -8.38 -6.53
CA LEU A 43 -1.22 -9.67 -6.06
C LEU A 43 0.31 -9.75 -6.15
N ARG A 44 0.92 -9.30 -7.25
CA ARG A 44 2.39 -9.24 -7.36
C ARG A 44 3.01 -8.34 -6.30
N VAL A 45 2.40 -7.19 -6.04
CA VAL A 45 2.85 -6.30 -4.97
C VAL A 45 2.79 -7.01 -3.61
N LEU A 46 1.73 -7.78 -3.33
CA LEU A 46 1.63 -8.54 -2.09
C LEU A 46 2.69 -9.64 -1.98
N GLU A 47 3.02 -10.32 -3.08
CA GLU A 47 4.08 -11.33 -3.13
C GLU A 47 5.46 -10.72 -2.86
N GLU A 48 5.72 -9.50 -3.34
CA GLU A 48 6.95 -8.76 -3.04
C GLU A 48 6.97 -8.19 -1.62
N MET A 49 5.80 -7.88 -1.05
CA MET A 49 5.63 -7.37 0.32
C MET A 49 5.83 -8.43 1.40
N GLU A 50 5.24 -9.60 1.20
CA GLU A 50 5.18 -10.66 2.21
C GLU A 50 6.55 -11.02 2.84
N PRO A 51 7.66 -11.16 2.09
CA PRO A 51 8.96 -11.46 2.69
C PRO A 51 9.59 -10.28 3.46
N LEU A 52 9.07 -9.06 3.33
CA LEU A 52 9.57 -7.87 4.03
C LEU A 52 8.94 -7.67 5.42
N ILE A 53 7.86 -8.40 5.73
CA ILE A 53 7.11 -8.25 6.97
C ILE A 53 7.72 -9.19 8.03
N GLU A 54 8.18 -8.62 9.13
CA GLU A 54 8.64 -9.38 10.30
C GLU A 54 7.58 -9.43 11.40
N LEU A 55 7.79 -10.32 12.38
CA LEU A 55 6.92 -10.40 13.55
C LEU A 55 6.95 -9.08 14.33
N GLY A 56 5.76 -8.51 14.55
CA GLY A 56 5.60 -7.22 15.24
C GLY A 56 5.39 -6.04 14.29
N ASP A 57 5.61 -6.22 12.99
CA ASP A 57 5.32 -5.19 12.00
C ASP A 57 3.82 -4.96 11.84
N GLN A 58 3.48 -3.70 11.58
CA GLN A 58 2.12 -3.26 11.32
C GLN A 58 2.01 -2.80 9.87
N LEU A 59 0.96 -3.26 9.19
CA LEU A 59 0.69 -2.86 7.82
C LEU A 59 -0.43 -1.84 7.78
N TYR A 60 -0.28 -0.75 7.03
CA TYR A 60 -1.35 0.24 6.84
C TYR A 60 -1.57 0.51 5.35
N ASN A 61 -2.82 0.79 4.99
CA ASN A 61 -3.11 1.41 3.69
C ASN A 61 -2.74 2.88 3.78
N PHE A 62 -2.26 3.47 2.69
CA PHE A 62 -2.18 4.93 2.58
C PHE A 62 -2.77 5.43 1.27
N SER A 63 -3.24 6.67 1.29
CA SER A 63 -3.69 7.40 0.11
C SER A 63 -3.36 8.88 0.25
N SER A 64 -2.88 9.50 -0.82
CA SER A 64 -2.74 10.94 -0.88
C SER A 64 -4.09 11.65 -0.63
N PRO A 65 -4.06 12.90 -0.13
CA PRO A 65 -5.26 13.69 0.06
C PRO A 65 -5.99 13.92 -1.26
N SER A 66 -7.30 14.19 -1.19
CA SER A 66 -8.17 14.37 -2.37
C SER A 66 -7.61 15.39 -3.36
N ILE A 67 -7.04 16.49 -2.87
CA ILE A 67 -6.44 17.54 -3.71
C ILE A 67 -5.30 17.02 -4.60
N ALA A 68 -4.54 16.01 -4.16
CA ALA A 68 -3.49 15.43 -4.99
C ALA A 68 -4.09 14.59 -6.13
N TRP A 69 -5.16 13.84 -5.84
CA TRP A 69 -5.90 13.08 -6.85
C TRP A 69 -6.58 13.99 -7.88
N GLU A 70 -7.19 15.08 -7.43
CA GLU A 70 -7.81 16.11 -8.27
C GLU A 70 -6.80 16.74 -9.24
N ASN A 71 -5.54 16.89 -8.83
CA ASN A 71 -4.46 17.44 -9.65
C ASN A 71 -3.65 16.39 -10.42
N MET A 72 -4.12 15.14 -10.53
CA MET A 72 -3.42 14.04 -11.20
C MET A 72 -2.00 13.78 -10.65
N MET A 73 -1.80 13.97 -9.35
CA MET A 73 -0.54 13.70 -8.63
C MET A 73 -0.76 12.78 -7.42
N GLY A 74 -1.88 12.06 -7.39
CA GLY A 74 -2.24 11.20 -6.28
C GLY A 74 -1.44 9.90 -6.27
N THR A 75 -1.03 9.47 -5.07
CA THR A 75 -0.39 8.17 -4.84
C THR A 75 -1.12 7.39 -3.75
N GLY A 76 -1.17 6.07 -3.91
CA GLY A 76 -1.76 5.16 -2.92
C GLY A 76 -1.00 3.86 -2.86
N GLY A 77 -1.11 3.18 -1.73
CA GLY A 77 -0.36 1.94 -1.50
C GLY A 77 -0.43 1.46 -0.07
N TYR A 78 0.64 0.78 0.35
CA TYR A 78 0.79 0.21 1.67
C TYR A 78 2.10 0.64 2.32
N VAL A 79 2.09 0.80 3.64
CA VAL A 79 3.30 0.99 4.44
C VAL A 79 3.46 -0.12 5.46
N ILE A 80 4.69 -0.58 5.65
CA ILE A 80 5.10 -1.47 6.74
C ILE A 80 5.74 -0.59 7.82
N VAL A 81 5.25 -0.72 9.05
CA VAL A 81 5.61 0.10 10.20
C VAL A 81 6.16 -0.80 11.30
N ARG A 82 7.35 -0.47 11.80
CA ARG A 82 8.02 -1.15 12.93
C ARG A 82 8.32 -0.11 13.99
N ASP A 83 7.89 -0.36 15.24
CA ASP A 83 8.09 0.57 16.36
C ASP A 83 7.63 2.02 16.08
N GLY A 84 6.54 2.16 15.32
CA GLY A 84 5.99 3.47 14.92
C GLY A 84 6.72 4.16 13.75
N VAL A 85 7.72 3.52 13.15
CA VAL A 85 8.50 4.04 12.03
C VAL A 85 8.16 3.29 10.75
N VAL A 86 7.92 4.02 9.65
CA VAL A 86 7.80 3.40 8.32
C VAL A 86 9.14 2.84 7.89
N ILE A 87 9.22 1.52 7.73
CA ILE A 87 10.42 0.83 7.22
C ILE A 87 10.34 0.61 5.71
N HIS A 88 9.14 0.40 5.19
CA HIS A 88 8.87 0.24 3.76
C HIS A 88 7.58 0.93 3.36
N ALA A 89 7.58 1.54 2.18
CA ALA A 89 6.40 2.07 1.52
C ALA A 89 6.33 1.50 0.11
N ILE A 90 5.17 0.98 -0.26
CA ILE A 90 4.97 0.28 -1.52
C ILE A 90 3.77 0.89 -2.21
N MET A 91 4.06 1.51 -3.35
CA MET A 91 3.11 2.27 -4.14
C MET A 91 2.41 1.34 -5.13
N THR A 92 1.09 1.31 -5.08
CA THR A 92 0.26 0.49 -5.97
C THR A 92 -0.42 1.29 -7.07
N VAL A 93 -0.78 2.54 -6.77
CA VAL A 93 -1.43 3.47 -7.69
C VAL A 93 -0.71 4.81 -7.65
N CYS A 94 -0.48 5.37 -8.83
CA CYS A 94 0.03 6.71 -9.04
C CYS A 94 -0.67 7.26 -10.29
N ASN A 95 -1.14 8.50 -10.22
CA ASN A 95 -1.51 9.27 -11.40
C ASN A 95 -0.29 10.02 -11.95
#